data_AF-A0A2T5LTB6-F1
#
_entry.id   AF-A0A2T5LTB6-F1
#
_cell.length_a   1.000
_cell.length_b   1.000
_cell.length_c   1.000
_cell.angle_alpha   90.00
_cell.angle_beta   90.00
_cell.angle_gamma   90.00
#
_symmetry.space_group_name_H-M   'P 1'
#
loop_
_entity.id
_entity.type
_entity.pdbx_description
1 polymer ?
#
loop_
_entity_poly.entity_id
_entity_poly.type
_entity_poly.pdbx_seq_one_letter_code
_entity_poly.pdbx_strand_id
1 'polypeptide(L)'
;MSLKFNPDNSLLKGSWVTVLLSERDVAGQIPINFVTIPAVSVRTACFGNNVFERNAAEKCISNLLAVGFRRFEIDIYWSSDLQRWLICPVSIPESVYIETLSATPTSTANVAEGTVTAEIDSSSGYLLYNLGSYQCSDGLDAEDVLDIFLDYFKDTSSQLNIYTRCLSFNLHAATSATAINQPASAVAEDQLPTRSDILSNMIRNKLGSYIYTPSRLYSERQNLNGSWYEVEPRYRPIVEYFTIEEDSSGVQRTPNGWPSTKYLQLAAQRRMLVEYGSVDPQLGGYNLSAENEVIFPPGYLTSTMPVSLASDGGLASGCLYSPDATDISQVNGSWAISSQISVPSNLSNDQTLRYLSNMAANMTACGLTPSLNNTLFSETADESSDAYRNVSLSSSWAWAAGQPQTPSTDVDTNERCAVMDLSSMGRWRSANCTEARHSACRVNNMPFTWTLSSNTYSYADAYTNGCGDSAPFSVPRTGLENTYLYRHLLSRPSDVIDPSSSDPLKHEVWIDFNSIDIHTCWVSGGPEAICPYRANPQKLERRTVIVSAIAGIVILIIFALTLFVKCNANRRNSRRNRRVIQGWEYEGVPS
;
A
#
# COMPACT_ATOMS: atom_id res chain seq x y z
N MET A 1 3.24 24.40 -7.62
CA MET A 1 1.95 23.71 -7.42
C MET A 1 2.24 22.37 -6.79
N SER A 2 1.48 21.93 -5.78
CA SER A 2 1.64 20.59 -5.19
C SER A 2 1.42 19.50 -6.23
N LEU A 3 2.23 18.44 -6.20
CA LEU A 3 2.01 17.26 -7.05
C LEU A 3 0.72 16.53 -6.67
N LYS A 4 0.15 15.79 -7.62
CA LYS A 4 -1.14 15.10 -7.48
C LYS A 4 -1.05 13.63 -7.84
N PHE A 5 -2.05 12.86 -7.42
CA PHE A 5 -2.19 11.47 -7.86
C PHE A 5 -2.81 11.43 -9.26
N ASN A 6 -2.02 11.07 -10.26
CA ASN A 6 -2.39 11.14 -11.68
C ASN A 6 -1.84 9.96 -12.52
N PRO A 7 -2.31 8.71 -12.29
CA PRO A 7 -1.79 7.53 -13.02
C PRO A 7 -2.27 7.46 -14.48
N ASP A 8 -1.50 6.83 -15.36
CA ASP A 8 -1.90 6.49 -16.74
C ASP A 8 -2.94 5.38 -16.77
N ASN A 9 -2.63 4.32 -16.02
CA ASN A 9 -3.40 3.10 -15.98
C ASN A 9 -3.62 2.69 -14.52
N SER A 10 -4.81 2.20 -14.22
CA SER A 10 -5.15 1.68 -12.91
C SER A 10 -5.46 0.19 -12.97
N LEU A 11 -5.39 -0.48 -11.82
CA LEU A 11 -5.82 -1.86 -11.65
C LEU A 11 -7.32 -2.11 -11.92
N LEU A 12 -8.08 -1.12 -12.40
CA LEU A 12 -9.54 -1.16 -12.59
C LEU A 12 -10.04 -2.16 -13.65
N LYS A 13 -9.21 -3.07 -14.16
CA LYS A 13 -9.76 -4.30 -14.79
C LYS A 13 -10.54 -5.05 -13.71
N GLY A 14 -11.86 -5.19 -13.88
CA GLY A 14 -12.76 -5.75 -12.86
C GLY A 14 -12.34 -7.12 -12.30
N SER A 15 -11.65 -7.94 -13.09
CA SER A 15 -11.07 -9.22 -12.65
C SER A 15 -10.02 -9.04 -11.55
N TRP A 16 -9.07 -8.10 -11.71
CA TRP A 16 -8.01 -7.87 -10.73
C TRP A 16 -8.51 -7.22 -9.44
N VAL A 17 -9.54 -6.38 -9.52
CA VAL A 17 -10.20 -5.84 -8.33
C VAL A 17 -10.77 -6.97 -7.48
N THR A 18 -11.42 -7.96 -8.12
CA THR A 18 -11.98 -9.13 -7.42
C THR A 18 -10.88 -9.98 -6.79
N VAL A 19 -9.79 -10.27 -7.52
CA VAL A 19 -8.62 -11.00 -7.00
C VAL A 19 -8.08 -10.33 -5.75
N LEU A 20 -7.70 -9.06 -5.85
CA LEU A 20 -7.03 -8.37 -4.75
C LEU A 20 -7.97 -8.14 -3.55
N LEU A 21 -9.25 -7.89 -3.80
CA LEU A 21 -10.26 -7.73 -2.74
C LEU A 21 -10.46 -9.06 -1.99
N SER A 22 -10.59 -10.16 -2.72
CA SER A 22 -10.77 -11.49 -2.13
C SER A 22 -9.55 -11.90 -1.28
N GLU A 23 -8.32 -11.69 -1.77
CA GLU A 23 -7.09 -11.96 -1.02
C GLU A 23 -6.98 -11.10 0.23
N ARG A 24 -7.32 -9.81 0.13
CA ARG A 24 -7.34 -8.92 1.29
C ARG A 24 -8.34 -9.40 2.34
N ASP A 25 -9.50 -9.86 1.91
CA ASP A 25 -10.58 -10.21 2.82
C ASP A 25 -10.33 -11.53 3.52
N VAL A 26 -9.79 -12.53 2.83
CA VAL A 26 -9.39 -13.82 3.42
C VAL A 26 -8.17 -13.67 4.34
N ALA A 27 -7.21 -12.82 3.97
CA ALA A 27 -6.07 -12.44 4.82
C ALA A 27 -6.45 -11.41 5.91
N GLY A 28 -7.71 -10.98 5.96
CA GLY A 28 -8.13 -9.78 6.66
C GLY A 28 -7.87 -9.77 8.17
N GLN A 29 -7.85 -10.95 8.79
CA GLN A 29 -7.58 -11.14 10.22
C GLN A 29 -6.12 -11.51 10.51
N ILE A 30 -5.31 -11.79 9.48
CA ILE A 30 -3.89 -12.04 9.65
C ILE A 30 -3.23 -10.74 10.14
N PRO A 31 -2.41 -10.79 11.21
CA PRO A 31 -1.62 -9.65 11.63
C PRO A 31 -0.77 -9.10 10.47
N ILE A 32 -0.75 -7.78 10.31
CA ILE A 32 -0.22 -7.13 9.10
C ILE A 32 1.24 -7.47 8.80
N ASN A 33 2.03 -7.79 9.82
CA ASN A 33 3.43 -8.18 9.70
C ASN A 33 3.63 -9.55 9.03
N PHE A 34 2.60 -10.37 8.83
CA PHE A 34 2.70 -11.66 8.12
C PHE A 34 2.02 -11.64 6.74
N VAL A 35 1.51 -10.48 6.30
CA VAL A 35 0.88 -10.33 4.99
C VAL A 35 1.92 -9.86 3.99
N THR A 36 2.21 -10.69 2.99
CA THR A 36 3.12 -10.36 1.91
C THR A 36 2.50 -9.32 0.96
N ILE A 37 3.28 -8.32 0.60
CA ILE A 37 2.85 -7.22 -0.30
C ILE A 37 3.97 -6.89 -1.29
N PRO A 38 3.68 -6.44 -2.52
CA PRO A 38 4.73 -6.02 -3.44
C PRO A 38 5.42 -4.73 -2.97
N ALA A 39 6.76 -4.74 -2.98
CA ALA A 39 7.62 -3.62 -2.61
C ALA A 39 8.42 -3.09 -3.81
N VAL A 40 8.70 -1.78 -3.83
CA VAL A 40 9.47 -1.11 -4.88
C VAL A 40 10.36 -0.01 -4.33
N SER A 41 11.57 0.11 -4.86
CA SER A 41 12.43 1.29 -4.68
C SER A 41 12.02 2.39 -5.65
N VAL A 42 11.56 3.52 -5.11
CA VAL A 42 11.18 4.70 -5.91
C VAL A 42 12.38 5.24 -6.68
N ARG A 43 13.58 5.18 -6.09
CA ARG A 43 14.83 5.61 -6.72
C ARG A 43 15.10 4.92 -8.06
N THR A 44 14.91 3.61 -8.10
CA THR A 44 15.17 2.81 -9.31
C THR A 44 13.97 2.71 -10.23
N ALA A 45 12.75 2.82 -9.71
CA ALA A 45 11.54 2.76 -10.53
C ALA A 45 11.18 4.09 -11.20
N CYS A 46 11.52 5.23 -10.60
CA CYS A 46 11.11 6.56 -11.10
C CYS A 46 12.25 7.46 -11.55
N PHE A 47 13.49 7.18 -11.14
CA PHE A 47 14.63 8.04 -11.43
C PHE A 47 15.74 7.28 -12.17
N GLY A 48 15.33 6.52 -13.18
CA GLY A 48 16.24 5.81 -14.10
C GLY A 48 17.26 6.77 -14.73
N ASN A 49 18.45 6.26 -15.01
CA ASN A 49 19.56 7.06 -15.58
C ASN A 49 19.93 8.33 -14.78
N ASN A 50 19.61 8.37 -13.48
CA ASN A 50 19.85 9.52 -12.58
C ASN A 50 19.11 10.81 -12.99
N VAL A 51 17.96 10.68 -13.66
CA VAL A 51 17.09 11.80 -14.02
C VAL A 51 16.00 11.96 -12.97
N PHE A 52 15.93 13.13 -12.35
CA PHE A 52 15.01 13.52 -11.29
C PHE A 52 14.12 14.65 -11.78
N GLU A 53 13.24 14.30 -12.72
CA GLU A 53 12.28 15.24 -13.31
C GLU A 53 10.99 15.25 -12.48
N ARG A 54 10.47 16.45 -12.21
CA ARG A 54 9.41 16.65 -11.20
C ARG A 54 8.05 16.12 -11.65
N ASN A 55 7.66 16.30 -12.91
CA ASN A 55 6.41 15.79 -13.46
C ASN A 55 6.48 14.28 -13.74
N ALA A 56 7.60 13.77 -14.25
CA ALA A 56 7.86 12.34 -14.33
C ALA A 56 7.75 11.67 -12.96
N ALA A 57 8.25 12.32 -11.89
CA ALA A 57 8.07 11.83 -10.52
C ALA A 57 6.58 11.73 -10.12
N GLU A 58 5.79 12.78 -10.39
CA GLU A 58 4.34 12.79 -10.15
C GLU A 58 3.70 11.57 -10.82
N LYS A 59 4.00 11.39 -12.10
CA LYS A 59 3.42 10.35 -12.94
C LYS A 59 3.86 8.96 -12.51
N CYS A 60 5.16 8.77 -12.28
CA CYS A 60 5.74 7.48 -11.93
C CYS A 60 5.22 6.98 -10.59
N ILE A 61 5.26 7.80 -9.54
CA ILE A 61 4.79 7.40 -8.20
C ILE A 61 3.29 7.11 -8.25
N SER A 62 2.53 7.91 -9.00
CA SER A 62 1.10 7.64 -9.24
C SER A 62 0.88 6.29 -9.93
N ASN A 63 1.66 5.98 -10.98
CA ASN A 63 1.60 4.70 -11.66
C ASN A 63 1.93 3.54 -10.71
N LEU A 64 3.00 3.62 -9.91
CA LEU A 64 3.37 2.59 -8.93
C LEU A 64 2.26 2.33 -7.90
N LEU A 65 1.63 3.39 -7.38
CA LEU A 65 0.47 3.31 -6.48
C LEU A 65 -0.72 2.64 -7.15
N ALA A 66 -0.99 3.00 -8.41
CA ALA A 66 -2.14 2.55 -9.17
C ALA A 66 -2.02 1.10 -9.64
N VAL A 67 -0.80 0.61 -9.92
CA VAL A 67 -0.52 -0.75 -10.40
C VAL A 67 -0.35 -1.79 -9.29
N GLY A 68 -0.41 -1.39 -8.03
CA GLY A 68 -0.61 -2.31 -6.90
C GLY A 68 0.52 -2.38 -5.88
N PHE A 69 1.63 -1.66 -6.06
CA PHE A 69 2.69 -1.60 -5.06
C PHE A 69 2.14 -1.03 -3.75
N ARG A 70 2.54 -1.65 -2.63
CA ARG A 70 2.04 -1.29 -1.30
C ARG A 70 3.14 -0.92 -0.33
N ARG A 71 4.39 -1.29 -0.63
CA ARG A 71 5.57 -0.88 0.11
C ARG A 71 6.50 -0.08 -0.79
N PHE A 72 6.95 1.07 -0.29
CA PHE A 72 7.77 2.03 -1.02
C PHE A 72 9.03 2.30 -0.23
N GLU A 73 10.19 2.08 -0.84
CA GLU A 73 11.48 2.52 -0.35
C GLU A 73 11.83 3.83 -1.06
N ILE A 74 12.05 4.90 -0.28
CA ILE A 74 12.18 6.27 -0.76
C ILE A 74 13.47 6.86 -0.20
N ASP A 75 14.41 7.17 -1.08
CA ASP A 75 15.63 7.87 -0.74
C ASP A 75 15.37 9.39 -0.72
N ILE A 76 15.68 10.03 0.40
CA ILE A 76 15.59 11.48 0.58
C ILE A 76 16.91 12.06 1.07
N TYR A 77 17.22 13.28 0.64
CA TYR A 77 18.53 13.90 0.82
C TYR A 77 18.39 15.24 1.54
N TRP A 78 18.96 15.36 2.74
CA TRP A 78 18.95 16.62 3.47
C TRP A 78 19.92 17.61 2.84
N SER A 79 19.40 18.75 2.41
CA SER A 79 20.21 19.88 1.96
C SER A 79 20.34 20.90 3.08
N SER A 80 21.54 21.02 3.66
CA SER A 80 21.84 22.07 4.65
C SER A 80 21.72 23.48 4.05
N ASP A 81 22.04 23.63 2.76
CA ASP A 81 22.01 24.92 2.06
C ASP A 81 20.56 25.39 1.86
N LEU A 82 19.66 24.47 1.50
CA LEU A 82 18.25 24.78 1.21
C LEU A 82 17.32 24.55 2.40
N GLN A 83 17.84 24.00 3.50
CA GLN A 83 17.07 23.63 4.71
C GLN A 83 15.83 22.77 4.38
N ARG A 84 15.96 21.80 3.46
CA ARG A 84 14.87 20.92 3.04
C ARG A 84 15.34 19.53 2.63
N TRP A 85 14.42 18.57 2.69
CA TRP A 85 14.61 17.20 2.18
C TRP A 85 14.31 17.12 0.69
N LEU A 86 15.32 16.85 -0.11
CA LEU A 86 15.25 16.70 -1.57
C LEU A 86 15.01 15.24 -1.94
N ILE A 87 14.53 15.01 -3.17
CA ILE A 87 14.57 13.68 -3.80
C ILE A 87 15.85 13.48 -4.63
N CYS A 88 16.36 14.57 -5.22
CA CYS A 88 17.65 14.54 -5.92
C CYS A 88 18.83 14.50 -4.92
N PRO A 89 19.88 13.69 -5.19
CA PRO A 89 21.07 13.62 -4.33
C PRO A 89 21.92 14.89 -4.26
N VAL A 90 21.73 15.82 -5.19
CA VAL A 90 22.55 17.03 -5.32
C VAL A 90 21.70 18.27 -5.06
N SER A 91 22.20 19.19 -4.23
CA SER A 91 21.55 20.46 -3.97
C SER A 91 21.80 21.44 -5.13
N ILE A 92 20.73 22.02 -5.67
CA ILE A 92 20.80 23.12 -6.65
C ILE A 92 21.11 24.41 -5.87
N PRO A 93 22.24 25.11 -6.12
CA PRO A 93 22.59 26.30 -5.33
C PRO A 93 21.69 27.49 -5.66
N GLU A 94 21.30 28.26 -4.63
CA GLU A 94 20.45 29.45 -4.81
C GLU A 94 21.08 30.52 -5.72
N SER A 95 22.41 30.60 -5.77
CA SER A 95 23.15 31.54 -6.63
C SER A 95 23.06 31.22 -8.13
N VAL A 96 22.50 30.05 -8.48
CA VAL A 96 22.35 29.53 -9.85
C VAL A 96 20.90 29.62 -10.30
N TYR A 97 20.00 30.23 -9.52
CA TYR A 97 18.62 30.45 -9.95
C TYR A 97 18.62 31.35 -11.20
N ILE A 98 18.46 30.74 -12.36
CA ILE A 98 18.43 31.46 -13.64
C ILE A 98 17.05 32.11 -13.75
N GLU A 99 16.90 33.34 -13.23
CA GLU A 99 15.77 34.22 -13.56
C GLU A 99 15.93 34.77 -14.99
N THR A 100 15.93 33.91 -16.03
CA THR A 100 15.75 34.39 -17.41
C THR A 100 14.99 33.38 -18.26
N LEU A 101 13.69 33.63 -18.47
CA LEU A 101 12.93 33.17 -19.62
C LEU A 101 13.47 33.87 -20.88
N SER A 102 14.66 33.50 -21.35
CA SER A 102 15.15 33.88 -22.68
C SER A 102 14.83 32.76 -23.66
N ALA A 103 14.46 33.11 -24.90
CA ALA A 103 13.96 32.21 -25.95
C ALA A 103 14.99 31.20 -26.52
N THR A 104 16.00 30.82 -25.74
CA THR A 104 17.00 29.79 -26.04
C THR A 104 16.81 28.59 -25.10
N PRO A 105 16.77 27.34 -25.61
CA PRO A 105 16.39 26.16 -24.82
C PRO A 105 17.40 25.74 -23.73
N THR A 106 18.60 26.33 -23.73
CA THR A 106 19.68 26.01 -22.81
C THR A 106 20.21 27.30 -22.18
N SER A 107 20.34 27.30 -20.86
CA SER A 107 20.92 28.40 -20.09
C SER A 107 22.09 27.91 -19.26
N THR A 108 23.16 28.71 -19.20
CA THR A 108 24.43 28.31 -18.57
C THR A 108 24.80 29.34 -17.52
N ALA A 109 25.05 28.88 -16.30
CA ALA A 109 25.52 29.72 -15.19
C ALA A 109 26.90 29.25 -14.71
N ASN A 110 27.81 30.21 -14.53
CA ASN A 110 29.15 29.94 -14.00
C ASN A 110 29.10 30.01 -12.47
N VAL A 111 29.42 28.90 -11.81
CA VAL A 111 29.59 28.80 -10.36
C VAL A 111 31.09 28.75 -10.05
N ALA A 112 31.48 29.15 -8.84
CA ALA A 112 32.88 29.37 -8.44
C ALA A 112 33.86 28.20 -8.74
N GLU A 113 33.37 26.97 -8.94
CA GLU A 113 34.18 25.80 -9.33
C GLU A 113 33.56 24.93 -10.44
N GLY A 114 32.60 25.44 -11.24
CA GLY A 114 32.02 24.65 -12.34
C GLY A 114 30.95 25.37 -13.17
N THR A 115 30.65 24.81 -14.33
CA THR A 115 29.58 25.27 -15.22
C THR A 115 28.32 24.44 -14.95
N VAL A 116 27.25 25.07 -14.45
CA VAL A 116 25.94 24.43 -14.34
C VAL A 116 25.13 24.78 -15.58
N THR A 117 24.68 23.78 -16.31
CA THR A 117 23.77 23.95 -17.45
C THR A 117 22.36 23.53 -17.03
N ALA A 118 21.38 24.33 -17.41
CA ALA A 118 19.98 24.00 -17.24
C ALA A 118 19.28 24.03 -18.59
N GLU A 119 18.45 23.02 -18.83
CA GLU A 119 17.60 22.93 -20.01
C GLU A 119 16.15 23.15 -19.59
N ILE A 120 15.39 23.87 -20.42
CA ILE A 120 13.95 23.97 -20.23
C ILE A 120 13.36 22.65 -20.68
N ASP A 121 12.75 21.92 -19.75
CA ASP A 121 11.95 20.77 -20.13
C ASP A 121 10.70 21.26 -20.86
N SER A 122 10.67 21.00 -22.16
CA SER A 122 9.59 21.38 -23.07
C SER A 122 8.21 20.83 -22.69
N SER A 123 8.15 19.78 -21.85
CA SER A 123 6.91 19.17 -21.39
C SER A 123 6.34 19.81 -20.11
N SER A 124 7.20 20.40 -19.27
CA SER A 124 6.84 20.85 -17.92
C SER A 124 7.01 22.35 -17.69
N GLY A 125 7.88 23.01 -18.47
CA GLY A 125 8.29 24.40 -18.26
C GLY A 125 9.21 24.61 -17.05
N TYR A 126 9.62 23.54 -16.36
CA TYR A 126 10.61 23.58 -15.29
C TYR A 126 12.03 23.45 -15.86
N LEU A 127 13.01 23.97 -15.11
CA LEU A 127 14.43 23.84 -15.45
C LEU A 127 14.96 22.51 -14.92
N LEU A 128 15.55 21.72 -15.82
CA LEU A 128 16.28 20.51 -15.49
C LEU A 128 17.79 20.84 -15.47
N TYR A 129 18.39 20.80 -14.29
CA TYR A 129 19.79 21.15 -14.07
C TYR A 129 20.69 19.93 -14.24
N ASN A 130 21.73 20.05 -15.07
CA ASN A 130 22.78 19.05 -15.21
C ASN A 130 23.82 19.24 -14.11
N LEU A 131 23.86 18.29 -13.19
CA LEU A 131 24.68 18.28 -11.99
C LEU A 131 25.52 17.00 -12.01
N GLY A 132 26.62 17.02 -12.78
CA GLY A 132 27.53 15.89 -12.89
C GLY A 132 26.84 14.69 -13.57
N SER A 133 26.69 13.58 -12.85
CA SER A 133 25.96 12.40 -13.32
C SER A 133 24.45 12.45 -13.03
N TYR A 134 23.96 13.55 -12.45
CA TYR A 134 22.56 13.74 -12.08
C TYR A 134 21.91 14.84 -12.93
N GLN A 135 20.64 14.65 -13.26
CA GLN A 135 19.80 15.69 -13.82
C GLN A 135 18.65 15.95 -12.87
N CYS A 136 18.51 17.17 -12.35
CA CYS A 136 17.57 17.45 -11.27
C CYS A 136 16.70 18.65 -11.56
N SER A 137 15.39 18.46 -11.44
CA SER A 137 14.43 19.55 -11.48
C SER A 137 14.47 20.33 -10.18
N ASP A 138 14.34 21.64 -10.26
CA ASP A 138 14.10 22.42 -9.07
C ASP A 138 12.69 22.19 -8.53
N GLY A 139 12.57 22.21 -7.20
CA GLY A 139 11.31 22.05 -6.49
C GLY A 139 10.81 20.62 -6.33
N LEU A 140 11.57 19.58 -6.73
CA LEU A 140 11.25 18.19 -6.40
C LEU A 140 11.81 17.81 -5.02
N ASP A 141 10.94 17.77 -4.01
CA ASP A 141 11.29 17.54 -2.61
C ASP A 141 10.42 16.45 -1.95
N ALA A 142 10.70 16.14 -0.67
CA ALA A 142 9.94 15.15 0.06
C ALA A 142 8.47 15.54 0.25
N GLU A 143 8.13 16.84 0.29
CA GLU A 143 6.74 17.27 0.42
C GLU A 143 5.92 16.92 -0.81
N ASP A 144 6.49 17.06 -2.00
CA ASP A 144 5.87 16.65 -3.26
C ASP A 144 5.46 15.17 -3.25
N VAL A 145 6.33 14.29 -2.73
CA VAL A 145 6.00 12.87 -2.57
C VAL A 145 4.84 12.68 -1.59
N LEU A 146 4.86 13.36 -0.45
CA LEU A 146 3.78 13.29 0.54
C LEU A 146 2.44 13.83 -0.01
N ASP A 147 2.47 14.83 -0.88
CA ASP A 147 1.29 15.39 -1.54
C ASP A 147 0.63 14.36 -2.49
N ILE A 148 1.42 13.58 -3.23
CA ILE A 148 0.91 12.47 -4.06
C ILE A 148 0.21 11.42 -3.19
N PHE A 149 0.81 11.01 -2.07
CA PHE A 149 0.19 10.05 -1.15
C PHE A 149 -1.10 10.61 -0.51
N LEU A 150 -1.10 11.88 -0.14
CA LEU A 150 -2.28 12.56 0.42
C LEU A 150 -3.43 12.57 -0.59
N ASP A 151 -3.14 12.92 -1.85
CA ASP A 151 -4.13 12.97 -2.92
C ASP A 151 -4.65 11.56 -3.27
N TYR A 152 -3.76 10.57 -3.33
CA TYR A 152 -4.12 9.15 -3.47
C TYR A 152 -5.08 8.68 -2.37
N PHE A 153 -4.83 9.02 -1.10
CA PHE A 153 -5.71 8.62 0.00
C PHE A 153 -7.07 9.33 -0.04
N LYS A 154 -7.14 10.57 -0.56
CA LYS A 154 -8.40 11.28 -0.80
C LYS A 154 -9.18 10.62 -1.94
N ASP A 155 -8.53 10.36 -3.08
CA ASP A 155 -9.13 9.74 -4.27
C ASP A 155 -9.72 8.36 -3.97
N THR A 156 -8.99 7.54 -3.21
CA THR A 156 -9.38 6.16 -2.91
C THR A 156 -10.29 6.01 -1.68
N SER A 157 -10.71 7.10 -1.05
CA SER A 157 -11.47 7.09 0.21
C SER A 157 -12.85 6.41 0.12
N SER A 158 -13.47 6.40 -1.07
CA SER A 158 -14.77 5.77 -1.32
C SER A 158 -14.68 4.37 -1.96
N GLN A 159 -13.46 3.88 -2.22
CA GLN A 159 -13.26 2.60 -2.88
C GLN A 159 -13.35 1.43 -1.89
N LEU A 160 -13.85 0.28 -2.35
CA LEU A 160 -13.92 -0.92 -1.51
C LEU A 160 -12.54 -1.55 -1.30
N ASN A 161 -11.66 -1.48 -2.30
CA ASN A 161 -10.31 -2.03 -2.32
C ASN A 161 -9.27 -1.05 -1.73
N ILE A 162 -9.48 -0.65 -0.49
CA ILE A 162 -8.49 0.10 0.28
C ILE A 162 -7.40 -0.84 0.84
N TYR A 163 -6.14 -0.36 0.77
CA TYR A 163 -4.96 -1.04 1.30
C TYR A 163 -4.13 -0.09 2.17
N THR A 164 -3.43 -0.69 3.12
CA THR A 164 -2.37 -0.03 3.89
C THR A 164 -1.13 0.13 3.02
N ARG A 165 -0.44 1.26 3.17
CA ARG A 165 0.85 1.57 2.54
C ARG A 165 1.96 1.55 3.60
N CYS A 166 3.10 0.96 3.27
CA CYS A 166 4.30 1.01 4.10
C CYS A 166 5.33 1.90 3.37
N LEU A 167 5.78 2.98 4.01
CA LEU A 167 6.84 3.83 3.47
C LEU A 167 8.09 3.65 4.32
N SER A 168 9.22 3.39 3.67
CA SER A 168 10.54 3.31 4.27
C SER A 168 11.37 4.46 3.72
N PHE A 169 11.75 5.40 4.59
CA PHE A 169 12.56 6.57 4.20
C PHE A 169 14.03 6.31 4.50
N ASN A 170 14.84 6.19 3.45
CA ASN A 170 16.29 6.17 3.56
C ASN A 170 16.78 7.62 3.61
N LEU A 171 17.55 7.96 4.64
CA LEU A 171 18.01 9.32 4.89
C LEU A 171 19.47 9.47 4.47
N HIS A 172 19.71 10.44 3.60
CA HIS A 172 21.02 10.77 3.08
C HIS A 172 21.35 12.24 3.29
N ALA A 173 22.64 12.59 3.28
CA ALA A 173 23.06 13.98 3.14
C ALA A 173 23.15 14.32 1.64
N ALA A 174 22.64 15.48 1.23
CA ALA A 174 22.77 15.94 -0.15
C ALA A 174 24.21 16.42 -0.43
N THR A 175 24.72 16.11 -1.61
CA THR A 175 26.00 16.65 -2.09
C THR A 175 25.79 18.08 -2.60
N SER A 176 26.76 18.97 -2.37
CA SER A 176 26.74 20.31 -2.95
C SER A 176 27.13 20.26 -4.44
N ALA A 177 26.48 21.07 -5.28
CA ALA A 177 26.80 21.16 -6.69
C ALA A 177 28.25 21.60 -6.95
N THR A 178 28.91 22.28 -6.00
CA THR A 178 30.32 22.68 -6.12
C THR A 178 31.30 21.53 -5.81
N ALA A 179 30.85 20.46 -5.16
CA ALA A 179 31.67 19.31 -4.76
C ALA A 179 31.13 17.98 -5.30
N ILE A 180 30.60 18.00 -6.53
CA ILE A 180 29.77 16.91 -7.06
C ILE A 180 30.45 15.54 -7.20
N ASN A 181 31.78 15.55 -7.30
CA ASN A 181 32.60 14.34 -7.41
C ASN A 181 33.06 13.81 -6.04
N GLN A 182 32.66 14.45 -4.94
CA GLN A 182 32.99 14.05 -3.59
C GLN A 182 31.77 13.45 -2.89
N PRO A 183 31.97 12.51 -1.95
CA PRO A 183 30.89 12.07 -1.06
C PRO A 183 30.28 13.26 -0.30
N ALA A 184 29.00 13.17 0.02
CA ALA A 184 28.34 14.18 0.85
C ALA A 184 29.10 14.35 2.18
N SER A 185 29.27 15.60 2.60
CA SER A 185 29.95 15.94 3.84
C SER A 185 29.06 15.65 5.06
N ALA A 186 29.67 15.43 6.22
CA ALA A 186 28.93 15.31 7.47
C ALA A 186 28.17 16.61 7.77
N VAL A 187 26.91 16.49 8.20
CA VAL A 187 26.06 17.63 8.53
C VAL A 187 26.36 18.08 9.95
N ALA A 188 26.71 19.36 10.12
CA ALA A 188 26.95 19.93 11.44
C ALA A 188 25.67 19.96 12.29
N GLU A 189 25.80 19.91 13.61
CA GLU A 189 24.65 19.78 14.53
C GLU A 189 23.67 20.97 14.43
N ASP A 190 24.18 22.17 14.15
CA ASP A 190 23.41 23.40 13.93
C ASP A 190 22.78 23.49 12.52
N GLN A 191 23.15 22.60 11.61
CA GLN A 191 22.62 22.50 10.25
C GLN A 191 21.67 21.31 10.06
N LEU A 192 21.48 20.48 11.08
CA LEU A 192 20.51 19.40 11.06
C LEU A 192 19.08 19.96 10.98
N PRO A 193 18.12 19.18 10.44
CA PRO A 193 16.72 19.60 10.38
C PRO A 193 16.18 20.01 11.76
N THR A 194 15.53 21.17 11.81
CA THR A 194 14.91 21.67 13.05
C THR A 194 13.41 21.94 12.86
N ARG A 195 12.64 21.83 13.95
CA ARG A 195 11.20 22.16 13.97
C ARG A 195 10.40 21.54 12.82
N SER A 196 9.90 22.33 11.87
CA SER A 196 9.08 21.89 10.74
C SER A 196 9.81 20.93 9.81
N ASP A 197 11.13 21.03 9.74
CA ASP A 197 11.95 20.36 8.72
C ASP A 197 12.34 18.94 9.17
N ILE A 198 12.03 18.60 10.43
CA ILE A 198 12.10 17.24 10.93
C ILE A 198 11.07 16.39 10.17
N LEU A 199 11.51 15.28 9.59
CA LEU A 199 10.68 14.46 8.72
C LEU A 199 9.40 13.98 9.41
N SER A 200 9.47 13.58 10.68
CA SER A 200 8.30 13.16 11.45
C SER A 200 7.24 14.26 11.56
N ASN A 201 7.66 15.53 11.63
CA ASN A 201 6.77 16.69 11.69
C ASN A 201 6.11 16.95 10.34
N MET A 202 6.88 16.89 9.25
CA MET A 202 6.36 17.02 7.88
C MET A 202 5.28 15.96 7.61
N ILE A 203 5.59 14.70 7.91
CA ILE A 203 4.70 13.56 7.71
C ILE A 203 3.45 13.68 8.58
N ARG A 204 3.59 14.02 9.86
CA ARG A 204 2.46 14.22 10.79
C ARG A 204 1.53 15.32 10.30
N ASN A 205 2.08 16.44 9.84
CA ASN A 205 1.29 17.59 9.39
C ASN A 205 0.48 17.27 8.12
N LYS A 206 1.05 16.55 7.16
CA LYS A 206 0.35 16.22 5.90
C LYS A 206 -0.52 14.96 5.98
N LEU A 207 -0.04 13.90 6.64
CA LEU A 207 -0.61 12.55 6.56
C LEU A 207 -1.05 11.97 7.92
N GLY A 208 -0.92 12.72 9.03
CA GLY A 208 -1.11 12.21 10.40
C GLY A 208 -2.40 11.42 10.64
N SER A 209 -3.52 11.81 10.02
CA SER A 209 -4.80 11.09 10.16
C SER A 209 -4.79 9.68 9.58
N TYR A 210 -3.89 9.39 8.64
CA TYR A 210 -3.78 8.10 7.96
C TYR A 210 -2.77 7.16 8.63
N ILE A 211 -1.92 7.66 9.52
CA ILE A 211 -0.78 6.91 10.04
C ILE A 211 -1.16 6.10 11.27
N TYR A 212 -0.71 4.86 11.29
CA TYR A 212 -0.67 4.04 12.49
C TYR A 212 0.72 4.11 13.10
N THR A 213 0.78 4.57 14.35
CA THR A 213 2.02 5.06 14.95
C THR A 213 2.66 4.06 15.91
N PRO A 214 3.97 4.20 16.22
CA PRO A 214 4.62 3.39 17.24
C PRO A 214 3.97 3.51 18.63
N SER A 215 3.60 4.73 19.03
CA SER A 215 2.94 5.00 20.32
C SER A 215 1.59 4.30 20.43
N ARG A 216 0.81 4.31 19.34
CA ARG A 216 -0.48 3.62 19.28
C ARG A 216 -0.31 2.10 19.33
N LEU A 217 0.64 1.55 18.58
CA LEU A 217 0.97 0.13 18.65
C LEU A 217 1.33 -0.28 20.08
N TYR A 218 2.19 0.50 20.73
CA TYR A 218 2.59 0.24 22.11
C TYR A 218 1.38 0.25 23.06
N SER A 219 0.54 1.28 23.01
CA SER A 219 -0.63 1.37 23.89
C SER A 219 -1.65 0.26 23.65
N GLU A 220 -1.94 -0.06 22.38
CA GLU A 220 -2.92 -1.11 22.04
C GLU A 220 -2.40 -2.49 22.47
N ARG A 221 -1.08 -2.75 22.34
CA ARG A 221 -0.45 -3.98 22.85
C ARG A 221 -0.55 -4.18 24.35
N GLN A 222 -0.65 -3.11 25.14
CA GLN A 222 -0.77 -3.20 26.61
C GLN A 222 -2.19 -3.56 27.07
N ASN A 223 -3.21 -3.34 26.23
CA ASN A 223 -4.60 -3.66 26.54
C ASN A 223 -5.39 -3.96 25.26
N LEU A 224 -5.41 -5.23 24.87
CA LEU A 224 -6.14 -5.74 23.71
C LEU A 224 -7.66 -5.63 23.89
N ASN A 225 -8.16 -5.80 25.12
CA ASN A 225 -9.59 -5.71 25.42
C ASN A 225 -10.17 -4.32 25.13
N GLY A 226 -9.40 -3.26 25.40
CA GLY A 226 -9.74 -1.88 25.09
C GLY A 226 -9.22 -1.39 23.73
N SER A 227 -8.81 -2.29 22.84
CA SER A 227 -8.31 -1.95 21.51
C SER A 227 -8.70 -3.00 20.45
N TRP A 228 -7.80 -3.92 20.12
CA TRP A 228 -7.96 -4.88 19.01
C TRP A 228 -9.15 -5.82 19.18
N TYR A 229 -9.62 -6.04 20.41
CA TYR A 229 -10.75 -6.91 20.71
C TYR A 229 -12.03 -6.17 21.07
N GLU A 230 -12.00 -4.83 21.11
CA GLU A 230 -13.20 -3.99 21.28
C GLU A 230 -14.04 -3.87 19.99
N VAL A 231 -13.59 -4.51 18.90
CA VAL A 231 -14.25 -4.50 17.59
C VAL A 231 -14.99 -5.81 17.30
N GLU A 232 -15.81 -5.81 16.25
CA GLU A 232 -16.47 -7.02 15.76
C GLU A 232 -15.46 -8.15 15.48
N PRO A 233 -15.78 -9.43 15.77
CA PRO A 233 -14.85 -10.55 15.62
C PRO A 233 -14.12 -10.62 14.27
N ARG A 234 -14.82 -10.35 13.16
CA ARG A 234 -14.24 -10.34 11.80
C ARG A 234 -13.14 -9.32 11.55
N TYR A 235 -12.97 -8.33 12.44
CA TYR A 235 -11.93 -7.32 12.37
C TYR A 235 -10.78 -7.60 13.34
N ARG A 236 -10.94 -8.55 14.28
CA ARG A 236 -9.92 -8.87 15.26
C ARG A 236 -8.73 -9.59 14.62
N PRO A 237 -7.49 -9.30 15.04
CA PRO A 237 -6.36 -10.13 14.69
C PRO A 237 -6.52 -11.51 15.33
N ILE A 238 -6.13 -12.54 14.58
CA ILE A 238 -6.22 -13.93 15.04
C ILE A 238 -5.04 -14.31 15.92
N VAL A 239 -5.32 -15.08 16.97
CA VAL A 239 -4.38 -15.30 18.08
C VAL A 239 -3.26 -16.29 17.74
N GLU A 240 -3.40 -17.07 16.67
CA GLU A 240 -2.41 -18.08 16.26
C GLU A 240 -1.11 -17.47 15.72
N TYR A 241 -1.06 -16.15 15.55
CA TYR A 241 0.07 -15.42 14.98
C TYR A 241 0.86 -14.59 16.00
N PHE A 242 0.44 -14.59 17.28
CA PHE A 242 1.14 -13.86 18.34
C PHE A 242 0.82 -14.41 19.72
N THR A 243 1.61 -14.04 20.72
CA THR A 243 1.39 -14.50 22.09
C THR A 243 0.48 -13.54 22.84
N ILE A 244 -0.43 -14.09 23.64
CA ILE A 244 -1.29 -13.32 24.55
C ILE A 244 -0.87 -13.64 25.97
N GLU A 245 -0.63 -12.60 26.75
CA GLU A 245 -0.48 -12.66 28.20
C GLU A 245 -1.72 -12.05 28.83
N GLU A 246 -2.27 -12.68 29.85
CA GLU A 246 -3.42 -12.17 30.60
C GLU A 246 -2.99 -11.92 32.05
N ASP A 247 -3.28 -10.74 32.57
CA ASP A 247 -2.99 -10.41 33.96
C ASP A 247 -4.12 -10.84 34.92
N SER A 248 -3.90 -10.67 36.23
CA SER A 248 -4.88 -11.06 37.25
C SER A 248 -6.21 -10.30 37.19
N SER A 249 -6.27 -9.19 36.43
CA SER A 249 -7.49 -8.41 36.20
C SER A 249 -8.21 -8.78 34.90
N GLY A 250 -7.70 -9.78 34.16
CA GLY A 250 -8.25 -10.22 32.88
C GLY A 250 -7.88 -9.32 31.71
N VAL A 251 -6.92 -8.41 31.88
CA VAL A 251 -6.42 -7.57 30.79
C VAL A 251 -5.43 -8.39 29.96
N GLN A 252 -5.75 -8.51 28.68
CA GLN A 252 -4.96 -9.20 27.68
C GLN A 252 -3.98 -8.23 27.03
N ARG A 253 -2.71 -8.63 26.96
CA ARG A 253 -1.62 -7.89 26.32
C ARG A 253 -0.82 -8.80 25.41
N THR A 254 -0.04 -8.22 24.51
CA THR A 254 0.84 -9.00 23.63
C THR A 254 2.21 -8.35 23.48
N PRO A 255 3.31 -9.11 23.67
CA PRO A 255 4.66 -8.59 23.47
C PRO A 255 5.04 -8.48 21.98
N ASN A 256 4.43 -9.28 21.11
CA ASN A 256 4.84 -9.43 19.70
C ASN A 256 3.72 -9.27 18.67
N GLY A 257 2.45 -9.18 19.09
CA GLY A 257 1.31 -9.12 18.17
C GLY A 257 1.21 -7.85 17.36
N TRP A 258 0.53 -7.91 16.23
CA TRP A 258 0.23 -6.74 15.39
C TRP A 258 -1.27 -6.72 15.08
N PRO A 259 -1.85 -5.53 14.83
CA PRO A 259 -3.22 -5.47 14.33
C PRO A 259 -3.32 -6.17 12.98
N SER A 260 -4.50 -6.66 12.67
CA SER A 260 -4.80 -7.22 11.36
C SER A 260 -5.02 -6.14 10.32
N THR A 261 -4.93 -6.51 9.05
CA THR A 261 -5.21 -5.58 7.95
C THR A 261 -6.62 -4.99 8.01
N LYS A 262 -7.64 -5.80 8.36
CA LYS A 262 -9.02 -5.31 8.54
C LYS A 262 -9.18 -4.41 9.76
N TYR A 263 -8.54 -4.72 10.90
CA TYR A 263 -8.54 -3.81 12.05
C TYR A 263 -8.01 -2.45 11.61
N LEU A 264 -6.83 -2.46 10.99
CA LEU A 264 -6.13 -1.24 10.62
C LEU A 264 -6.95 -0.39 9.63
N GLN A 265 -7.43 -1.00 8.57
CA GLN A 265 -8.09 -0.31 7.46
C GLN A 265 -9.54 0.06 7.76
N LEU A 266 -10.30 -0.82 8.42
CA LEU A 266 -11.75 -0.70 8.54
C LEU A 266 -12.20 -0.24 9.93
N ALA A 267 -11.54 -0.70 11.00
CA ALA A 267 -11.89 -0.32 12.37
C ALA A 267 -11.14 0.94 12.82
N ALA A 268 -9.81 0.94 12.72
CA ALA A 268 -8.97 2.06 13.10
C ALA A 268 -8.89 3.16 12.02
N GLN A 269 -9.33 2.85 10.78
CA GLN A 269 -9.30 3.76 9.62
C GLN A 269 -7.91 4.37 9.39
N ARG A 270 -6.87 3.55 9.53
CA ARG A 270 -5.48 3.88 9.22
C ARG A 270 -5.07 3.20 7.94
N ARG A 271 -4.29 3.93 7.14
CA ARG A 271 -3.93 3.56 5.76
C ARG A 271 -2.43 3.57 5.53
N MET A 272 -1.63 3.91 6.53
CA MET A 272 -0.19 4.09 6.36
C MET A 272 0.60 3.66 7.60
N LEU A 273 1.74 3.05 7.34
CA LEU A 273 2.83 2.77 8.28
C LEU A 273 4.09 3.43 7.71
N VAL A 274 4.92 4.01 8.57
CA VAL A 274 6.14 4.71 8.16
C VAL A 274 7.30 4.23 9.01
N GLU A 275 8.42 3.86 8.41
CA GLU A 275 9.67 3.57 9.11
C GLU A 275 10.81 4.42 8.54
N TYR A 276 11.84 4.60 9.35
CA TYR A 276 13.17 4.92 8.84
C TYR A 276 13.79 3.65 8.24
N GLY A 277 14.39 3.78 7.06
CA GLY A 277 15.19 2.73 6.42
C GLY A 277 16.65 2.84 6.84
N SER A 278 17.56 2.95 5.88
CA SER A 278 18.97 3.29 6.15
C SER A 278 19.14 4.76 6.48
N VAL A 279 20.08 5.08 7.37
CA VAL A 279 20.46 6.47 7.68
C VAL A 279 21.95 6.59 7.49
N ASP A 280 22.37 7.50 6.62
CA ASP A 280 23.78 7.72 6.31
C ASP A 280 24.54 8.24 7.54
N PRO A 281 25.82 7.85 7.74
CA PRO A 281 26.65 8.32 8.84
C PRO A 281 26.79 9.85 8.91
N GLN A 282 26.69 10.54 7.77
CA GLN A 282 26.71 12.00 7.67
C GLN A 282 25.59 12.67 8.45
N LEU A 283 24.49 11.96 8.70
CA LEU A 283 23.35 12.39 9.51
C LEU A 283 23.39 11.79 10.92
N GLY A 284 24.56 11.38 11.43
CA GLY A 284 24.68 10.73 12.74
C GLY A 284 24.14 11.53 13.93
N GLY A 285 24.03 12.86 13.81
CA GLY A 285 23.39 13.72 14.82
C GLY A 285 21.87 13.86 14.66
N TYR A 286 21.27 13.40 13.55
CA TYR A 286 19.83 13.46 13.33
C TYR A 286 19.12 12.55 14.31
N ASN A 287 18.38 13.15 15.23
CA ASN A 287 17.73 12.41 16.30
C ASN A 287 16.49 11.68 15.80
N LEU A 288 16.66 10.42 15.41
CA LEU A 288 15.57 9.51 15.02
C LEU A 288 14.57 9.25 16.16
N SER A 289 14.98 9.51 17.40
CA SER A 289 14.15 9.30 18.61
C SER A 289 13.36 10.55 19.00
N ALA A 290 13.70 11.73 18.46
CA ALA A 290 12.99 12.96 18.72
C ALA A 290 11.56 12.83 18.17
N GLU A 291 10.60 12.68 19.09
CA GLU A 291 9.19 12.49 18.77
C GLU A 291 8.91 11.22 17.93
N ASN A 292 9.36 10.07 18.46
CA ASN A 292 9.12 8.69 17.97
C ASN A 292 7.61 8.29 17.89
N GLU A 293 6.71 9.27 17.83
CA GLU A 293 5.27 9.11 17.79
C GLU A 293 4.73 8.91 16.37
N VAL A 294 5.54 9.02 15.32
CA VAL A 294 5.04 9.00 13.93
C VAL A 294 5.73 7.92 13.09
N ILE A 295 7.05 7.84 13.15
CA ILE A 295 7.88 6.98 12.30
C ILE A 295 8.47 5.86 13.16
N PHE A 296 8.37 4.62 12.70
CA PHE A 296 8.99 3.47 13.33
C PHE A 296 10.52 3.49 13.15
N PRO A 297 11.30 3.00 14.14
CA PRO A 297 12.75 2.97 14.04
C PRO A 297 13.23 1.99 12.94
N PRO A 298 14.48 2.11 12.49
CA PRO A 298 15.06 1.21 11.50
C PRO A 298 14.91 -0.28 11.86
N GLY A 299 14.49 -1.08 10.88
CA GLY A 299 14.31 -2.52 11.02
C GLY A 299 13.05 -2.96 11.79
N TYR A 300 12.16 -2.05 12.18
CA TYR A 300 10.96 -2.41 12.94
C TYR A 300 9.83 -2.95 12.06
N LEU A 301 9.70 -2.47 10.82
CA LEU A 301 8.73 -2.98 9.83
C LEU A 301 9.41 -3.81 8.74
N THR A 302 10.68 -4.19 8.92
CA THR A 302 11.51 -4.82 7.88
C THR A 302 12.38 -5.92 8.46
N SER A 303 12.29 -7.11 7.88
CA SER A 303 13.25 -8.20 8.06
C SER A 303 13.75 -8.66 6.68
N THR A 304 14.92 -8.16 6.27
CA THR A 304 15.49 -8.46 4.95
C THR A 304 16.07 -9.87 4.92
N MET A 305 15.52 -10.70 4.03
CA MET A 305 15.93 -12.07 3.82
C MET A 305 16.82 -12.17 2.58
N PRO A 306 18.07 -12.67 2.70
CA PRO A 306 18.89 -12.95 1.54
C PRO A 306 18.27 -14.11 0.75
N VAL A 307 18.03 -13.85 -0.53
CA VAL A 307 17.45 -14.83 -1.46
C VAL A 307 18.49 -15.21 -2.51
N SER A 308 18.57 -16.49 -2.84
CA SER A 308 19.35 -16.97 -3.98
C SER A 308 18.47 -17.77 -4.93
N LEU A 309 18.89 -17.84 -6.18
CA LEU A 309 18.11 -18.41 -7.27
C LEU A 309 18.60 -19.81 -7.62
N ALA A 310 17.64 -20.70 -7.90
CA ALA A 310 17.89 -21.99 -8.50
C ALA A 310 17.95 -21.85 -10.03
N SER A 311 18.56 -22.84 -10.69
CA SER A 311 18.74 -22.87 -12.15
C SER A 311 17.43 -22.97 -12.93
N ASP A 312 16.35 -23.39 -12.30
CA ASP A 312 15.00 -23.49 -12.84
C ASP A 312 14.16 -22.21 -12.64
N GLY A 313 14.74 -21.16 -12.06
CA GLY A 313 14.04 -19.92 -11.72
C GLY A 313 13.26 -19.99 -10.39
N GLY A 314 13.39 -21.09 -9.65
CA GLY A 314 12.94 -21.21 -8.26
C GLY A 314 13.85 -20.46 -7.28
N LEU A 315 13.42 -20.38 -6.03
CA LEU A 315 14.27 -19.92 -4.93
C LEU A 315 15.16 -21.08 -4.46
N ALA A 316 16.48 -20.94 -4.57
CA ALA A 316 17.45 -21.90 -4.04
C ALA A 316 17.63 -21.76 -2.51
N SER A 317 17.52 -20.54 -1.97
CA SER A 317 17.58 -20.29 -0.53
C SER A 317 16.75 -19.08 -0.13
N GLY A 318 16.45 -18.97 1.17
CA GLY A 318 15.71 -17.85 1.77
C GLY A 318 14.20 -18.09 1.90
N CYS A 319 13.67 -19.21 1.39
CA CYS A 319 12.27 -19.57 1.55
C CYS A 319 11.92 -19.83 3.03
N LEU A 320 10.77 -19.32 3.50
CA LEU A 320 10.32 -19.52 4.88
C LEU A 320 9.55 -20.83 5.09
N TYR A 321 9.18 -21.52 4.01
CA TYR A 321 8.55 -22.82 4.12
C TYR A 321 9.50 -23.83 4.76
N SER A 322 9.04 -24.43 5.86
CA SER A 322 9.71 -25.53 6.55
C SER A 322 8.74 -26.71 6.69
N PRO A 323 9.04 -27.90 6.15
CA PRO A 323 8.10 -29.01 6.09
C PRO A 323 7.66 -29.52 7.47
N ASP A 324 8.52 -29.38 8.48
CA ASP A 324 8.25 -29.84 9.85
C ASP A 324 7.58 -28.76 10.73
N ALA A 325 7.39 -27.55 10.20
CA ALA A 325 6.73 -26.49 10.93
C ALA A 325 5.21 -26.64 10.86
N THR A 326 4.59 -26.52 12.03
CA THR A 326 3.16 -26.58 12.27
C THR A 326 2.61 -25.23 12.74
N ASP A 327 3.47 -24.39 13.31
CA ASP A 327 3.15 -23.11 13.96
C ASP A 327 4.01 -21.95 13.40
N ILE A 328 3.50 -20.73 13.49
CA ILE A 328 4.16 -19.48 13.08
C ILE A 328 5.48 -19.28 13.81
N SER A 329 5.55 -19.62 15.10
CA SER A 329 6.76 -19.45 15.93
C SER A 329 7.98 -20.23 15.41
N GLN A 330 7.76 -21.28 14.62
CA GLN A 330 8.82 -22.10 14.04
C GLN A 330 9.39 -21.50 12.75
N VAL A 331 8.76 -20.44 12.22
CA VAL A 331 9.12 -19.80 10.96
C VAL A 331 9.26 -18.29 11.16
N ASN A 332 10.43 -17.73 10.83
CA ASN A 332 10.67 -16.30 10.97
C ASN A 332 10.03 -15.48 9.83
N GLY A 333 8.70 -15.33 9.84
CA GLY A 333 7.94 -14.66 8.78
C GLY A 333 7.50 -13.23 9.06
N SER A 334 7.76 -12.69 10.26
CA SER A 334 7.34 -11.33 10.61
C SER A 334 8.14 -10.30 9.82
N TRP A 335 7.45 -9.45 9.05
CA TRP A 335 8.01 -8.39 8.21
C TRP A 335 9.03 -8.85 7.17
N ALA A 336 8.98 -10.13 6.77
CA ALA A 336 9.94 -10.72 5.86
C ALA A 336 9.83 -10.12 4.44
N ILE A 337 10.93 -9.59 3.93
CA ILE A 337 11.08 -8.99 2.59
C ILE A 337 12.33 -9.57 1.90
N SER A 338 12.24 -9.84 0.61
CA SER A 338 13.40 -10.30 -0.17
C SER A 338 14.43 -9.17 -0.30
N SER A 339 15.72 -9.49 -0.24
CA SER A 339 16.78 -8.50 -0.48
C SER A 339 16.71 -7.84 -1.85
N GLN A 340 16.29 -8.57 -2.90
CA GLN A 340 16.13 -8.04 -4.26
C GLN A 340 15.37 -9.02 -5.18
N ILE A 341 14.78 -8.48 -6.25
CA ILE A 341 14.40 -9.22 -7.46
C ILE A 341 15.46 -8.94 -8.52
N SER A 342 16.26 -9.95 -8.87
CA SER A 342 17.32 -9.83 -9.86
C SER A 342 16.74 -9.82 -11.28
N VAL A 343 17.07 -8.79 -12.06
CA VAL A 343 16.67 -8.70 -13.47
C VAL A 343 17.73 -9.38 -14.34
N PRO A 344 17.39 -10.45 -15.10
CA PRO A 344 18.34 -11.14 -15.97
C PRO A 344 18.72 -10.27 -17.18
N SER A 345 20.02 -10.21 -17.50
CA SER A 345 20.54 -9.38 -18.61
C SER A 345 20.51 -10.06 -19.98
N ASN A 346 20.34 -11.38 -20.04
CA ASN A 346 20.54 -12.18 -21.26
C ASN A 346 19.23 -12.76 -21.85
N LEU A 347 18.09 -12.23 -21.44
CA LEU A 347 16.77 -12.67 -21.87
C LEU A 347 16.06 -11.58 -22.68
N SER A 348 15.19 -11.99 -23.61
CA SER A 348 14.27 -11.04 -24.27
C SER A 348 13.29 -10.44 -23.26
N ASN A 349 12.67 -9.29 -23.59
CA ASN A 349 11.76 -8.60 -22.68
C ASN A 349 10.62 -9.50 -22.17
N ASP A 350 10.00 -10.29 -23.05
CA ASP A 350 8.93 -11.22 -22.68
C ASP A 350 9.42 -12.33 -21.73
N GLN A 351 10.61 -12.88 -22.00
CA GLN A 351 11.22 -13.89 -21.14
C GLN A 351 11.59 -13.32 -19.78
N THR A 352 12.12 -12.09 -19.75
CA THR A 352 12.43 -11.35 -18.52
C THR A 352 11.16 -11.07 -17.72
N LEU A 353 10.08 -10.59 -18.34
CA LEU A 353 8.81 -10.39 -17.65
C LEU A 353 8.26 -11.68 -17.04
N ARG A 354 8.29 -12.78 -17.79
CA ARG A 354 7.86 -14.10 -17.28
C ARG A 354 8.74 -14.54 -16.11
N TYR A 355 10.05 -14.34 -16.21
CA TYR A 355 11.00 -14.66 -15.16
C TYR A 355 10.71 -13.86 -13.87
N LEU A 356 10.55 -12.54 -13.98
CA LEU A 356 10.24 -11.67 -12.84
C LEU A 356 8.89 -12.02 -12.20
N SER A 357 7.89 -12.34 -13.03
CA SER A 357 6.57 -12.78 -12.58
C SER A 357 6.64 -14.07 -11.76
N ASN A 358 7.37 -15.07 -12.27
CA ASN A 358 7.59 -16.33 -11.56
C ASN A 358 8.36 -16.11 -10.24
N MET A 359 9.37 -15.23 -10.24
CA MET A 359 10.15 -14.91 -9.05
C MET A 359 9.28 -14.25 -7.96
N ALA A 360 8.45 -13.26 -8.34
CA ALA A 360 7.50 -12.62 -7.43
C ALA A 360 6.49 -13.61 -6.86
N ALA A 361 5.93 -14.50 -7.70
CA ALA A 361 5.01 -15.55 -7.27
C ALA A 361 5.68 -16.54 -6.30
N ASN A 362 6.90 -16.99 -6.59
CA ASN A 362 7.67 -17.92 -5.75
C ASN A 362 8.04 -17.30 -4.40
N MET A 363 8.48 -16.03 -4.39
CA MET A 363 8.75 -15.29 -3.14
C MET A 363 7.51 -15.19 -2.27
N THR A 364 6.37 -14.85 -2.87
CA THR A 364 5.11 -14.73 -2.16
C THR A 364 4.65 -16.08 -1.61
N ALA A 365 4.79 -17.17 -2.38
CA ALA A 365 4.53 -18.54 -1.93
C ALA A 365 5.48 -18.97 -0.78
N CYS A 366 6.70 -18.44 -0.76
CA CYS A 366 7.67 -18.60 0.31
C CYS A 366 7.45 -17.69 1.53
N GLY A 367 6.36 -16.92 1.57
CA GLY A 367 6.07 -16.01 2.68
C GLY A 367 6.92 -14.73 2.70
N LEU A 368 7.56 -14.38 1.59
CA LEU A 368 8.37 -13.18 1.46
C LEU A 368 7.63 -12.09 0.68
N THR A 369 7.77 -10.84 1.12
CA THR A 369 7.43 -9.66 0.33
C THR A 369 8.46 -9.52 -0.80
N PRO A 370 8.08 -9.60 -2.08
CA PRO A 370 9.02 -9.41 -3.19
C PRO A 370 9.37 -7.92 -3.35
N SER A 371 10.66 -7.60 -3.46
CA SER A 371 11.19 -6.23 -3.54
C SER A 371 11.87 -5.94 -4.87
N LEU A 372 11.26 -5.06 -5.67
CA LEU A 372 11.82 -4.60 -6.94
C LEU A 372 12.72 -3.37 -6.71
N ASN A 373 14.01 -3.54 -6.97
CA ASN A 373 15.04 -2.51 -6.79
C ASN A 373 15.83 -2.23 -8.09
N ASN A 374 15.19 -2.38 -9.24
CA ASN A 374 15.78 -2.16 -10.55
C ASN A 374 14.81 -1.44 -11.48
N THR A 375 15.35 -0.62 -12.38
CA THR A 375 14.61 -0.09 -13.54
C THR A 375 14.34 -1.23 -14.51
N LEU A 376 13.11 -1.36 -15.00
CA LEU A 376 12.72 -2.44 -15.91
C LEU A 376 12.89 -1.99 -17.36
N PHE A 377 13.63 -2.74 -18.17
CA PHE A 377 13.83 -2.44 -19.60
C PHE A 377 14.39 -1.05 -19.91
N SER A 378 15.13 -0.47 -18.96
CA SER A 378 15.61 0.93 -19.03
C SER A 378 14.51 1.98 -19.14
N GLU A 379 13.27 1.62 -18.78
CA GLU A 379 12.10 2.49 -18.76
C GLU A 379 11.62 2.66 -17.32
N THR A 380 11.33 3.89 -16.91
CA THR A 380 10.73 4.19 -15.60
C THR A 380 9.22 3.94 -15.63
N ALA A 381 8.57 3.91 -14.45
CA ALA A 381 7.16 3.55 -14.38
C ALA A 381 6.20 4.62 -14.94
N ASP A 382 6.65 5.86 -15.14
CA ASP A 382 5.95 6.90 -15.90
C ASP A 382 5.97 6.63 -17.42
N GLU A 383 7.06 6.07 -17.94
CA GLU A 383 7.16 5.69 -19.36
C GLU A 383 6.42 4.38 -19.64
N SER A 384 6.52 3.40 -18.72
CA SER A 384 6.12 2.01 -18.98
C SER A 384 5.51 1.32 -17.74
N SER A 385 4.34 1.78 -17.32
CA SER A 385 3.66 1.26 -16.11
C SER A 385 3.29 -0.24 -16.16
N ASP A 386 3.14 -0.83 -17.35
CA ASP A 386 2.69 -2.22 -17.53
C ASP A 386 3.72 -3.27 -17.07
N ALA A 387 5.03 -3.01 -17.25
CA ALA A 387 6.08 -3.89 -16.78
C ALA A 387 6.06 -4.01 -15.24
N TYR A 388 5.94 -2.86 -14.57
CA TYR A 388 5.81 -2.75 -13.12
C TYR A 388 4.51 -3.40 -12.61
N ARG A 389 3.41 -3.23 -13.35
CA ARG A 389 2.13 -3.88 -13.06
C ARG A 389 2.24 -5.40 -13.07
N ASN A 390 2.93 -5.99 -14.05
CA ASN A 390 3.10 -7.45 -14.13
C ASN A 390 3.84 -8.00 -12.91
N VAL A 391 4.90 -7.34 -12.45
CA VAL A 391 5.64 -7.74 -11.24
C VAL A 391 4.74 -7.62 -10.01
N SER A 392 4.07 -6.48 -9.84
CA SER A 392 3.20 -6.22 -8.69
C SER A 392 2.09 -7.27 -8.56
N LEU A 393 1.40 -7.55 -9.67
CA LEU A 393 0.28 -8.50 -9.70
C LEU A 393 0.68 -9.96 -9.58
N SER A 394 1.91 -10.30 -9.98
CA SER A 394 2.44 -11.65 -9.78
C SER A 394 2.67 -11.99 -8.31
N SER A 395 2.62 -10.98 -7.43
CA SER A 395 2.60 -11.15 -5.96
C SER A 395 1.21 -11.53 -5.42
N SER A 396 0.19 -11.65 -6.27
CA SER A 396 -1.04 -12.36 -5.91
C SER A 396 -0.67 -13.81 -5.64
N TRP A 397 -1.23 -14.40 -4.59
CA TRP A 397 -0.86 -15.75 -4.10
C TRP A 397 -2.00 -16.76 -4.20
N ALA A 398 -3.24 -16.31 -4.29
CA ALA A 398 -4.40 -17.18 -4.24
C ALA A 398 -4.76 -17.72 -5.63
N TRP A 399 -5.31 -16.86 -6.49
CA TRP A 399 -5.95 -17.28 -7.74
C TRP A 399 -4.95 -17.61 -8.85
N ALA A 400 -5.35 -18.53 -9.74
CA ALA A 400 -4.66 -18.81 -10.99
C ALA A 400 -4.87 -17.68 -12.00
N ALA A 401 -4.06 -17.63 -13.06
CA ALA A 401 -4.21 -16.62 -14.10
C ALA A 401 -5.61 -16.71 -14.75
N GLY A 402 -6.31 -15.56 -14.83
CA GLY A 402 -7.68 -15.48 -15.35
C GLY A 402 -8.78 -15.90 -14.36
N GLN A 403 -8.42 -16.24 -13.12
CA GLN A 403 -9.35 -16.58 -12.04
C GLN A 403 -9.47 -15.44 -11.01
N PRO A 404 -10.58 -15.35 -10.25
CA PRO A 404 -11.82 -16.11 -10.46
C PRO A 404 -12.46 -15.74 -11.80
N GLN A 405 -13.20 -16.66 -12.42
CA GLN A 405 -13.88 -16.36 -13.67
C GLN A 405 -14.80 -15.14 -13.49
N THR A 406 -14.66 -14.16 -14.39
CA THR A 406 -15.63 -13.05 -14.45
C THR A 406 -16.95 -13.57 -14.97
N PRO A 407 -18.09 -13.15 -14.40
CA PRO A 407 -19.39 -13.57 -14.88
C PRO A 407 -19.53 -13.16 -16.34
N SER A 408 -19.75 -14.15 -17.23
CA SER A 408 -20.25 -13.84 -18.57
C SER A 408 -21.69 -13.37 -18.43
N THR A 409 -22.11 -12.37 -19.20
CA THR A 409 -23.49 -11.85 -19.17
C THR A 409 -24.56 -12.87 -19.57
N ASP A 410 -24.14 -14.01 -20.15
CA ASP A 410 -25.04 -14.98 -20.79
C ASP A 410 -25.13 -16.35 -20.08
N VAL A 411 -24.35 -16.59 -19.02
CA VAL A 411 -24.40 -17.88 -18.32
C VAL A 411 -24.28 -17.66 -16.82
N ASP A 412 -25.35 -18.02 -16.10
CA ASP A 412 -25.33 -18.19 -14.65
C ASP A 412 -24.52 -19.45 -14.35
N THR A 413 -23.19 -19.33 -14.37
CA THR A 413 -22.32 -20.46 -14.09
C THR A 413 -22.41 -20.77 -12.60
N ASN A 414 -22.69 -22.03 -12.25
CA ASN A 414 -22.62 -22.54 -10.87
C ASN A 414 -21.18 -22.54 -10.31
N GLU A 415 -20.22 -21.95 -11.02
CA GLU A 415 -18.81 -21.84 -10.64
C GLU A 415 -18.58 -20.76 -9.57
N ARG A 416 -19.23 -20.92 -8.42
CA ARG A 416 -19.19 -19.95 -7.33
C ARG A 416 -18.41 -20.44 -6.11
N CYS A 417 -17.79 -21.60 -6.18
CA CYS A 417 -17.01 -22.17 -5.09
C CYS A 417 -15.55 -22.31 -5.51
N ALA A 418 -14.62 -22.08 -4.59
CA ALA A 418 -13.19 -22.11 -4.88
C ALA A 418 -12.61 -23.49 -4.58
N VAL A 419 -11.73 -23.96 -5.46
CA VAL A 419 -10.88 -25.13 -5.22
C VAL A 419 -9.42 -24.70 -5.28
N MET A 420 -8.58 -25.39 -4.50
CA MET A 420 -7.15 -25.42 -4.76
C MET A 420 -6.88 -26.46 -5.84
N ASP A 421 -6.18 -26.06 -6.91
CA ASP A 421 -5.85 -26.92 -8.05
C ASP A 421 -4.35 -27.26 -8.07
N LEU A 422 -4.03 -28.55 -7.96
CA LEU A 422 -2.65 -29.02 -7.96
C LEU A 422 -1.98 -28.93 -9.33
N SER A 423 -2.74 -28.94 -10.43
CA SER A 423 -2.20 -28.74 -11.78
C SER A 423 -1.71 -27.31 -12.00
N SER A 424 -2.23 -26.37 -11.20
CA SER A 424 -1.89 -24.95 -11.18
C SER A 424 -0.99 -24.58 -10.00
N MET A 425 -0.12 -25.48 -9.54
CA MET A 425 0.81 -25.25 -8.42
C MET A 425 0.13 -24.81 -7.11
N GLY A 426 -1.09 -25.29 -6.86
CA GLY A 426 -1.87 -24.94 -5.66
C GLY A 426 -2.56 -23.59 -5.75
N ARG A 427 -2.66 -23.00 -6.94
CA ARG A 427 -3.48 -21.80 -7.19
C ARG A 427 -4.97 -22.14 -7.20
N TRP A 428 -5.78 -21.13 -6.93
CA TRP A 428 -7.22 -21.28 -6.79
C TRP A 428 -7.92 -21.04 -8.12
N ARG A 429 -9.04 -21.72 -8.30
CA ARG A 429 -9.94 -21.52 -9.44
C ARG A 429 -11.39 -21.64 -9.01
N SER A 430 -12.29 -21.00 -9.74
CA SER A 430 -13.73 -21.22 -9.58
C SER A 430 -14.09 -22.63 -10.04
N ALA A 431 -15.06 -23.25 -9.36
CA ALA A 431 -15.57 -24.58 -9.66
C ALA A 431 -17.05 -24.69 -9.29
N ASN A 432 -17.75 -25.60 -9.96
CA ASN A 432 -19.16 -25.86 -9.72
C ASN A 432 -19.38 -26.42 -8.30
N CYS A 433 -20.13 -25.69 -7.48
CA CYS A 433 -20.38 -25.99 -6.08
C CYS A 433 -21.03 -27.38 -5.83
N THR A 434 -21.65 -27.98 -6.85
CA THR A 434 -22.32 -29.29 -6.73
C THR A 434 -21.38 -30.49 -6.89
N GLU A 435 -20.15 -30.27 -7.36
CA GLU A 435 -19.18 -31.35 -7.58
C GLU A 435 -18.71 -31.97 -6.26
N ALA A 436 -18.53 -33.30 -6.25
CA ALA A 436 -18.09 -34.02 -5.07
C ALA A 436 -16.55 -34.05 -5.00
N ARG A 437 -15.95 -33.38 -4.01
CA ARG A 437 -14.49 -33.31 -3.81
C ARG A 437 -14.10 -33.47 -2.35
N HIS A 438 -12.83 -33.80 -2.11
CA HIS A 438 -12.27 -33.73 -0.77
C HIS A 438 -12.25 -32.28 -0.27
N SER A 439 -12.37 -32.09 1.04
CA SER A 439 -12.38 -30.79 1.70
C SER A 439 -11.09 -30.57 2.48
N ALA A 440 -10.51 -29.36 2.37
CA ALA A 440 -9.33 -28.98 3.14
C ALA A 440 -9.71 -28.57 4.58
N CYS A 441 -9.27 -29.36 5.54
CA CYS A 441 -9.59 -29.19 6.95
C CYS A 441 -8.35 -28.64 7.69
N ARG A 442 -8.46 -27.49 8.39
CA ARG A 442 -7.33 -26.91 9.16
C ARG A 442 -7.34 -27.47 10.58
N VAL A 443 -6.28 -28.21 10.96
CA VAL A 443 -6.20 -28.91 12.25
C VAL A 443 -5.92 -27.95 13.40
N ASN A 444 -6.77 -27.95 14.43
CA ASN A 444 -6.66 -27.13 15.65
C ASN A 444 -6.41 -25.64 15.38
N ASN A 445 -6.93 -25.14 14.25
CA ASN A 445 -6.67 -23.79 13.73
C ASN A 445 -5.18 -23.44 13.49
N MET A 446 -4.27 -24.42 13.52
CA MET A 446 -2.84 -24.22 13.26
C MET A 446 -2.61 -23.83 11.80
N PRO A 447 -1.96 -22.68 11.50
CA PRO A 447 -1.82 -22.14 10.15
C PRO A 447 -1.23 -23.09 9.11
N PHE A 448 -0.31 -23.97 9.54
CA PHE A 448 0.49 -24.82 8.65
C PHE A 448 0.06 -26.30 8.65
N THR A 449 -0.95 -26.66 9.45
CA THR A 449 -1.37 -28.06 9.62
C THR A 449 -2.73 -28.32 8.98
N TRP A 450 -2.74 -29.21 7.99
CA TRP A 450 -3.91 -29.54 7.19
C TRP A 450 -4.18 -31.04 7.17
N THR A 451 -5.44 -31.40 6.97
CA THR A 451 -5.89 -32.75 6.64
C THR A 451 -7.00 -32.69 5.61
N LEU A 452 -7.39 -33.84 5.05
CA LEU A 452 -8.50 -33.97 4.12
C LEU A 452 -9.70 -34.69 4.76
N SER A 453 -10.89 -34.35 4.27
CA SER A 453 -12.09 -35.15 4.51
C SER A 453 -11.90 -36.59 4.02
N SER A 454 -12.44 -37.57 4.73
CA SER A 454 -12.31 -38.98 4.33
C SER A 454 -13.09 -39.31 3.04
N ASN A 455 -14.23 -38.67 2.84
CA ASN A 455 -15.06 -38.81 1.65
C ASN A 455 -15.10 -37.50 0.85
N THR A 456 -15.62 -37.58 -0.36
CA THR A 456 -15.91 -36.42 -1.21
C THR A 456 -17.33 -35.90 -0.98
N TYR A 457 -17.51 -34.60 -1.07
CA TYR A 457 -18.79 -33.93 -0.81
C TYR A 457 -18.99 -32.74 -1.76
N SER A 458 -20.26 -32.36 -1.99
CA SER A 458 -20.59 -31.04 -2.55
C SER A 458 -20.06 -29.94 -1.62
N TYR A 459 -19.90 -28.70 -2.09
CA TYR A 459 -19.38 -27.62 -1.24
C TYR A 459 -20.27 -27.38 0.00
N ALA A 460 -21.60 -27.47 -0.16
CA ALA A 460 -22.53 -27.29 0.95
C ALA A 460 -22.43 -28.44 1.97
N ASP A 461 -22.38 -29.69 1.50
CA ASP A 461 -22.27 -30.87 2.36
C ASP A 461 -20.88 -30.98 3.01
N ALA A 462 -19.84 -30.50 2.34
CA ALA A 462 -18.46 -30.42 2.84
C ALA A 462 -18.38 -29.56 4.10
N TYR A 463 -19.10 -28.43 4.11
CA TYR A 463 -19.12 -27.51 5.25
C TYR A 463 -19.71 -28.15 6.52
N THR A 464 -20.71 -29.02 6.38
CA THR A 464 -21.37 -29.67 7.52
C THR A 464 -20.79 -31.04 7.87
N ASN A 465 -20.32 -31.81 6.88
CA ASN A 465 -19.97 -33.23 7.04
C ASN A 465 -18.54 -33.57 6.61
N GLY A 466 -17.84 -32.68 5.91
CA GLY A 466 -16.52 -32.96 5.36
C GLY A 466 -15.43 -33.03 6.43
N CYS A 467 -15.51 -32.13 7.40
CA CYS A 467 -14.48 -31.86 8.38
C CYS A 467 -15.04 -31.95 9.80
N GLY A 468 -14.22 -32.33 10.79
CA GLY A 468 -14.64 -32.44 12.20
C GLY A 468 -14.38 -31.17 13.01
N ASP A 469 -14.90 -31.10 14.24
CA ASP A 469 -14.78 -29.91 15.11
C ASP A 469 -13.33 -29.51 15.41
N SER A 470 -12.43 -30.49 15.58
CA SER A 470 -11.00 -30.25 15.82
C SER A 470 -10.23 -29.89 14.55
N ALA A 471 -10.83 -30.00 13.37
CA ALA A 471 -10.22 -29.65 12.11
C ALA A 471 -11.29 -29.12 11.15
N PRO A 472 -11.84 -27.91 11.35
CA PRO A 472 -12.95 -27.42 10.55
C PRO A 472 -12.55 -27.19 9.08
N PHE A 473 -13.55 -27.23 8.19
CA PHE A 473 -13.38 -26.87 6.78
C PHE A 473 -12.91 -25.42 6.69
N SER A 474 -11.80 -25.18 5.96
CA SER A 474 -11.12 -23.90 6.01
C SER A 474 -10.44 -23.50 4.70
N VAL A 475 -9.85 -22.31 4.69
CA VAL A 475 -9.18 -21.69 3.55
C VAL A 475 -7.82 -21.13 3.98
N PRO A 476 -6.74 -21.32 3.20
CA PRO A 476 -5.47 -20.64 3.45
C PRO A 476 -5.62 -19.13 3.39
N ARG A 477 -4.97 -18.42 4.31
CA ARG A 477 -5.12 -16.96 4.49
C ARG A 477 -3.89 -16.16 4.12
N THR A 478 -2.78 -16.83 3.81
CA THR A 478 -1.54 -16.22 3.31
C THR A 478 -0.93 -17.09 2.21
N GLY A 479 -0.01 -16.52 1.42
CA GLY A 479 0.74 -17.29 0.42
C GLY A 479 1.53 -18.45 1.03
N LEU A 480 2.06 -18.28 2.25
CA LEU A 480 2.77 -19.35 2.94
C LEU A 480 1.82 -20.45 3.43
N GLU A 481 0.69 -20.11 4.04
CA GLU A 481 -0.34 -21.11 4.41
C GLU A 481 -0.83 -21.88 3.16
N ASN A 482 -0.97 -21.20 2.02
CA ASN A 482 -1.36 -21.82 0.76
C ASN A 482 -0.33 -22.87 0.30
N THR A 483 0.96 -22.56 0.42
CA THR A 483 2.06 -23.48 0.15
C THR A 483 2.01 -24.71 1.07
N TYR A 484 1.72 -24.53 2.37
CA TYR A 484 1.59 -25.66 3.29
C TYR A 484 0.46 -26.61 2.89
N LEU A 485 -0.72 -26.08 2.55
CA LEU A 485 -1.82 -26.92 2.04
C LEU A 485 -1.41 -27.61 0.74
N TYR A 486 -0.86 -26.89 -0.24
CA TYR A 486 -0.41 -27.48 -1.51
C TYR A 486 0.60 -28.63 -1.31
N ARG A 487 1.60 -28.44 -0.44
CA ARG A 487 2.61 -29.46 -0.13
C ARG A 487 2.00 -30.64 0.61
N HIS A 488 1.05 -30.40 1.50
CA HIS A 488 0.29 -31.47 2.15
C HIS A 488 -0.46 -32.32 1.11
N LEU A 489 -1.15 -31.68 0.15
CA LEU A 489 -1.89 -32.38 -0.91
C LEU A 489 -0.96 -33.21 -1.81
N LEU A 490 0.21 -32.68 -2.19
CA LEU A 490 1.23 -33.41 -2.95
C LEU A 490 1.78 -34.64 -2.21
N SER A 491 1.73 -34.65 -0.87
CA SER A 491 2.18 -35.80 -0.07
C SER A 491 1.13 -36.92 0.04
N ARG A 492 -0.08 -36.71 -0.50
CA ARG A 492 -1.15 -37.70 -0.42
C ARG A 492 -0.92 -38.82 -1.44
N PRO A 493 -1.38 -40.04 -1.13
CA PRO A 493 -1.39 -41.14 -2.10
C PRO A 493 -2.16 -40.78 -3.38
N SER A 494 -1.70 -41.28 -4.53
CA SER A 494 -2.28 -40.97 -5.85
C SER A 494 -3.69 -41.53 -6.07
N ASP A 495 -4.13 -42.49 -5.27
CA ASP A 495 -5.51 -42.97 -5.23
C ASP A 495 -6.47 -41.97 -4.56
N VAL A 496 -5.95 -41.05 -3.74
CA VAL A 496 -6.71 -39.97 -3.10
C VAL A 496 -6.60 -38.67 -3.90
N ILE A 497 -5.37 -38.24 -4.22
CA ILE A 497 -5.09 -37.04 -5.00
C ILE A 497 -4.02 -37.36 -6.05
N ASP A 498 -4.34 -37.22 -7.33
CA ASP A 498 -3.45 -37.46 -8.46
C ASP A 498 -3.21 -36.15 -9.23
N PRO A 499 -2.10 -35.43 -8.98
CA PRO A 499 -1.76 -34.18 -9.68
C PRO A 499 -1.58 -34.34 -11.20
N SER A 500 -1.35 -35.56 -11.68
CA SER A 500 -1.13 -35.87 -13.10
C SER A 500 -2.42 -36.27 -13.84
N SER A 501 -3.53 -36.40 -13.11
CA SER A 501 -4.80 -36.79 -13.68
C SER A 501 -5.37 -35.72 -14.60
N SER A 502 -6.02 -36.14 -15.68
CA SER A 502 -6.82 -35.24 -16.51
C SER A 502 -8.22 -34.98 -15.94
N ASP A 503 -8.61 -35.69 -14.87
CA ASP A 503 -9.87 -35.51 -14.17
C ASP A 503 -9.71 -34.47 -13.05
N PRO A 504 -10.37 -33.30 -13.16
CA PRO A 504 -10.37 -32.26 -12.13
C PRO A 504 -10.72 -32.77 -10.73
N LEU A 505 -11.59 -33.79 -10.63
CA LEU A 505 -12.03 -34.35 -9.34
C LEU A 505 -10.88 -35.04 -8.57
N LYS A 506 -9.79 -35.40 -9.25
CA LYS A 506 -8.64 -36.10 -8.67
C LYS A 506 -7.48 -35.18 -8.31
N HIS A 507 -7.43 -33.94 -8.80
CA HIS A 507 -6.34 -33.01 -8.52
C HIS A 507 -6.79 -31.69 -7.89
N GLU A 508 -8.02 -31.62 -7.40
CA GLU A 508 -8.58 -30.42 -6.79
C GLU A 508 -9.33 -30.72 -5.51
N VAL A 509 -9.21 -29.78 -4.58
CA VAL A 509 -9.75 -29.90 -3.23
C VAL A 509 -10.54 -28.64 -2.91
N TRP A 510 -11.71 -28.80 -2.28
CA TRP A 510 -12.48 -27.69 -1.76
C TRP A 510 -11.68 -26.92 -0.72
N ILE A 511 -11.74 -25.60 -0.81
CA ILE A 511 -11.34 -24.65 0.24
C ILE A 511 -12.56 -23.84 0.64
N ASP A 512 -12.69 -23.44 1.92
CA ASP A 512 -13.87 -22.72 2.40
C ASP A 512 -13.90 -21.27 1.89
N PHE A 513 -14.25 -21.10 0.61
CA PHE A 513 -14.32 -19.81 -0.05
C PHE A 513 -15.31 -19.86 -1.23
N ASN A 514 -16.27 -18.94 -1.26
CA ASN A 514 -17.31 -18.92 -2.28
C ASN A 514 -17.83 -17.51 -2.56
N SER A 515 -18.53 -17.35 -3.68
CA SER A 515 -19.21 -16.12 -4.12
C SER A 515 -20.71 -16.36 -4.35
N ILE A 516 -21.32 -17.25 -3.56
CA ILE A 516 -22.72 -17.67 -3.75
C ILE A 516 -23.70 -16.50 -3.55
N ASP A 517 -23.55 -15.71 -2.48
CA ASP A 517 -24.42 -14.55 -2.17
C ASP A 517 -24.30 -13.43 -3.23
N ILE A 518 -23.07 -13.04 -3.59
CA ILE A 518 -22.79 -12.03 -4.62
C ILE A 518 -21.59 -12.48 -5.46
N HIS A 519 -21.76 -12.56 -6.79
CA HIS A 519 -20.77 -13.11 -7.74
C HIS A 519 -19.36 -12.48 -7.64
N THR A 520 -19.25 -11.20 -7.29
CA THR A 520 -17.96 -10.51 -7.19
C THR A 520 -17.41 -10.45 -5.77
N CYS A 521 -18.07 -11.12 -4.81
CA CYS A 521 -17.75 -11.03 -3.39
C CYS A 521 -17.44 -12.43 -2.84
N TRP A 522 -16.14 -12.75 -2.79
CA TRP A 522 -15.68 -14.01 -2.27
C TRP A 522 -15.54 -13.95 -0.75
N VAL A 523 -16.16 -14.90 -0.05
CA VAL A 523 -16.24 -14.97 1.41
C VAL A 523 -16.04 -16.40 1.89
N SER A 524 -15.53 -16.55 3.12
CA SER A 524 -15.47 -17.81 3.85
C SER A 524 -16.60 -17.90 4.88
N GLY A 525 -16.84 -19.10 5.42
CA GLY A 525 -17.93 -19.35 6.36
C GLY A 525 -19.09 -20.17 5.77
N GLY A 526 -18.81 -21.00 4.76
CA GLY A 526 -19.78 -21.92 4.20
C GLY A 526 -20.78 -21.32 3.19
N PRO A 527 -21.76 -22.12 2.73
CA PRO A 527 -22.65 -21.75 1.63
C PRO A 527 -23.62 -20.62 1.95
N GLU A 528 -23.88 -20.35 3.23
CA GLU A 528 -24.77 -19.28 3.70
C GLU A 528 -24.02 -17.99 4.06
N ALA A 529 -22.71 -17.93 3.81
CA ALA A 529 -21.90 -16.76 4.11
C ALA A 529 -22.38 -15.52 3.32
N ILE A 530 -22.59 -14.42 4.02
CA ILE A 530 -23.14 -13.18 3.46
C ILE A 530 -22.01 -12.24 3.09
N CYS A 531 -22.08 -11.64 1.90
CA CYS A 531 -21.14 -10.62 1.47
C CYS A 531 -21.21 -9.38 2.40
N PRO A 532 -20.10 -8.98 3.04
CA PRO A 532 -20.10 -7.85 3.97
C PRO A 532 -20.32 -6.50 3.28
N TYR A 533 -20.15 -6.44 1.96
CA TYR A 533 -20.34 -5.24 1.14
C TYR A 533 -21.74 -5.14 0.54
N ARG A 534 -22.64 -6.08 0.86
CA ARG A 534 -24.02 -6.01 0.44
C ARG A 534 -24.58 -4.64 0.83
N ALA A 535 -25.01 -3.88 -0.18
CA ALA A 535 -25.61 -2.58 0.01
C ALA A 535 -26.82 -2.75 0.94
N ASN A 536 -26.67 -2.37 2.21
CA ASN A 536 -27.81 -2.31 3.11
C ASN A 536 -28.59 -1.03 2.75
N PRO A 537 -29.81 -1.15 2.18
CA PRO A 537 -30.58 0.02 1.75
C PRO A 537 -30.78 1.04 2.88
N GLN A 538 -30.89 0.60 4.13
CA GLN A 538 -31.03 1.48 5.30
C GLN A 538 -29.76 2.31 5.60
N LYS A 539 -28.56 1.77 5.34
CA LYS A 539 -27.29 2.52 5.50
C LYS A 539 -27.11 3.55 4.37
N LEU A 540 -27.54 3.23 3.16
CA LEU A 540 -27.56 4.15 2.03
C LEU A 540 -28.52 5.32 2.29
N GLU A 541 -29.74 5.04 2.76
CA GLU A 541 -30.69 6.09 3.17
C GLU A 541 -30.13 6.97 4.28
N ARG A 542 -29.52 6.38 5.32
CA ARG A 542 -28.93 7.14 6.43
C ARG A 542 -27.79 8.06 5.96
N ARG A 543 -26.93 7.62 5.04
CA ARG A 543 -25.84 8.45 4.48
C ARG A 543 -26.40 9.59 3.63
N THR A 544 -27.40 9.33 2.79
CA THR A 544 -28.08 10.35 1.97
C THR A 544 -28.77 11.38 2.85
N VAL A 545 -29.41 10.96 3.94
CA VAL A 545 -30.05 11.85 4.93
C VAL A 545 -29.01 12.73 5.62
N ILE A 546 -27.86 12.18 6.04
CA ILE A 546 -26.80 12.97 6.71
C ILE A 546 -26.20 14.02 5.77
N VAL A 547 -25.86 13.65 4.52
CA VAL A 547 -25.29 14.60 3.55
C VAL A 547 -26.29 15.72 3.24
N SER A 548 -27.57 15.38 3.07
CA SER A 548 -28.64 16.35 2.83
C SER A 548 -28.86 17.27 4.03
N ALA A 549 -28.77 16.75 5.25
CA ALA A 549 -28.91 17.53 6.48
C ALA A 549 -27.74 18.52 6.68
N ILE A 550 -26.50 18.08 6.43
CA ILE A 550 -25.31 18.95 6.54
C ILE A 550 -25.40 20.07 5.50
N ALA A 551 -25.74 19.76 4.25
CA ALA A 551 -25.94 20.77 3.21
C ALA A 551 -27.03 21.78 3.61
N GLY A 552 -28.15 21.31 4.17
CA GLY A 552 -29.22 22.16 4.69
C GLY A 552 -28.76 23.10 5.82
N ILE A 553 -27.97 22.59 6.77
CA ILE A 553 -27.40 23.39 7.87
C ILE A 553 -26.46 24.47 7.33
N VAL A 554 -25.58 24.12 6.38
CA VAL A 554 -24.65 25.09 5.77
C VAL A 554 -25.42 26.20 5.05
N ILE A 555 -26.45 25.85 4.27
CA ILE A 555 -27.29 26.84 3.59
C ILE A 555 -28.02 27.73 4.59
N LEU A 556 -28.54 27.18 5.69
CA LEU A 556 -29.18 27.96 6.76
C LEU A 556 -28.21 28.93 7.44
N ILE A 557 -26.97 28.51 7.68
CA ILE A 557 -25.94 29.38 8.25
C ILE A 557 -25.61 30.51 7.29
N ILE A 558 -25.41 30.21 6.00
CA ILE A 558 -25.15 31.23 4.97
C ILE A 558 -26.34 32.20 4.86
N PHE A 559 -27.57 31.70 4.90
CA PHE A 559 -28.78 32.52 4.87
C PHE A 559 -28.88 33.42 6.11
N ALA A 560 -28.62 32.90 7.30
CA ALA A 560 -28.61 33.69 8.53
C ALA A 560 -27.53 34.78 8.47
N LEU A 561 -26.31 34.44 8.04
CA LEU A 561 -25.21 35.39 7.90
C LEU A 561 -25.54 36.49 6.89
N THR A 562 -26.13 36.15 5.75
CA THR A 562 -26.55 37.15 4.74
C THR A 562 -27.67 38.06 5.26
N LEU A 563 -28.61 37.55 6.06
CA LEU A 563 -29.60 38.37 6.77
C LEU A 563 -28.95 39.30 7.81
N PHE A 564 -28.02 38.80 8.63
CA PHE A 564 -27.30 39.63 9.60
C PHE A 564 -26.50 40.75 8.92
N VAL A 565 -25.85 40.47 7.78
CA VAL A 565 -25.14 41.48 6.98
C VAL A 565 -26.10 42.52 6.44
N LYS A 566 -27.25 42.12 5.86
CA LYS A 566 -28.26 43.06 5.37
C LYS A 566 -28.89 43.90 6.49
N CYS A 567 -29.21 43.29 7.63
CA CYS A 567 -29.73 43.99 8.80
C CYS A 567 -28.70 44.99 9.34
N ASN A 568 -27.42 44.63 9.39
CA ASN A 568 -26.36 45.52 9.83
C ASN A 568 -26.09 46.66 8.83
N ALA A 569 -26.11 46.38 7.52
CA ALA A 569 -25.99 47.38 6.47
C ALA A 569 -27.17 48.36 6.50
N ASN A 570 -28.41 47.87 6.67
CA ASN A 570 -29.60 48.70 6.79
C ASN A 570 -29.57 49.53 8.08
N ARG A 571 -29.12 48.96 9.21
CA ARG A 571 -28.90 49.71 10.47
C ARG A 571 -27.84 50.80 10.31
N ARG A 572 -26.75 50.55 9.58
CA ARG A 572 -25.72 51.56 9.26
C ARG A 572 -26.29 52.66 8.36
N ASN A 573 -27.03 52.33 7.31
CA ASN A 573 -27.63 53.31 6.41
C ASN A 573 -28.74 54.14 7.09
N SER A 574 -29.56 53.53 7.94
CA SER A 574 -30.54 54.23 8.78
C SER A 574 -29.87 55.23 9.73
N ARG A 575 -28.74 54.87 10.34
CA ARG A 575 -27.94 55.79 11.17
C ARG A 575 -27.26 56.90 10.35
N ARG A 576 -26.91 56.64 9.09
CA ARG A 576 -26.32 57.65 8.18
C ARG A 576 -27.36 58.66 7.71
N ASN A 577 -28.57 58.22 7.35
CA ASN A 577 -29.67 59.11 6.96
C ASN A 577 -30.17 59.98 8.12
N ARG A 578 -30.09 59.50 9.38
CA ARG A 578 -30.40 60.33 10.56
C ARG A 578 -29.38 61.46 10.81
N ARG A 579 -28.16 61.39 10.26
CA ARG A 579 -27.16 62.47 10.34
C ARG A 579 -27.25 63.48 9.19
N VAL A 580 -27.96 63.16 8.11
CA VAL A 580 -28.05 64.01 6.89
C VAL A 580 -29.25 64.99 6.93
N ILE A 581 -30.19 64.82 7.87
CA ILE A 581 -31.38 65.70 7.98
C ILE A 581 -31.08 67.03 8.73
N GLN A 582 -29.83 67.31 9.12
CA GLN A 582 -29.46 68.54 9.85
C GLN A 582 -28.73 69.63 9.03
N GLY A 583 -28.73 69.57 7.70
CA GLY A 583 -28.15 70.64 6.89
C GLY A 583 -28.69 70.65 5.47
N TRP A 584 -29.79 71.38 5.25
CA TRP A 584 -30.19 71.85 3.93
C TRP A 584 -30.05 73.37 3.95
N GLU A 585 -28.94 73.84 3.40
CA GLU A 585 -28.67 75.26 3.12
C GLU A 585 -29.40 75.63 1.82
N TYR A 586 -30.12 76.75 1.88
CA TYR A 586 -30.98 77.28 0.83
C TYR A 586 -30.20 78.35 0.06
N GLU A 587 -29.84 78.12 -1.20
CA GLU A 587 -29.31 79.17 -2.09
C GLU A 587 -30.29 79.40 -3.25
N GLY A 588 -31.04 80.50 -3.12
CA GLY A 588 -31.81 81.11 -4.19
C GLY A 588 -30.94 82.06 -5.00
N VAL A 589 -31.07 81.96 -6.32
CA VAL A 589 -30.39 82.72 -7.37
C VAL A 589 -30.72 84.23 -7.27
N PRO A 590 -29.75 85.15 -7.48
CA PRO A 590 -30.00 86.60 -7.40
C PRO A 590 -30.59 87.18 -8.68
N SER A 591 -31.47 88.17 -8.50
CA SER A 591 -31.73 89.27 -9.44
C SER A 591 -30.90 90.49 -9.06
#